data_AF-A0A6A5Y5U1-F1
#
_entry.id   AF-A0A6A5Y5U1-F1
#
_cell.length_a   1.000
_cell.length_b   1.000
_cell.length_c   1.000
_cell.angle_alpha   90.00
_cell.angle_beta   90.00
_cell.angle_gamma   90.00
#
_symmetry.space_group_name_H-M   'P 1'
#
loop_
_entity.id
_entity.type
_entity.pdbx_description
1 polymer ?
#
loop_
_entity_poly.entity_id
_entity_poly.type
_entity_poly.pdbx_seq_one_letter_code
_entity_poly.pdbx_strand_id
1 'polypeptide(L)'
;MWSGITRGLPLALVATASAMSTWKDFEFERQHGKEQGKPAPWLSHIDNGNSQSYIVKLDCVGCPHGSERFGEWKDDPRDSSLLLNFTATSSDGMLLNGYPFLNIAAHPPGIEAVQVASDIPKAPFDMLLGKHIINERPANPRKGRKFSRYALEYEHTILRADGSSEDELLQFDVTAIYRFNFPNPGTWSLNQEGQKMVQIKLKPGFQYGHDLFVAEDIQLIDRKDRAQPMKMKCGRLAMVKTDYNPTEWDAYGKLGTWSRTGNVVASQAYDFMKNNVVLIVAVFFAFAVVKAFRRRAARRAQEALALDDEEAATLIINVEAPPEYSEYTGRESFEVKQEGEQLLPNAEDEKN
;
A
#
# COMPACT_ATOMS: atom_id res chain seq x y z
N MET A 1 2.16 -14.29 67.21
CA MET A 1 2.49 -15.60 66.58
C MET A 1 1.44 -15.83 65.50
N TRP A 2 1.64 -15.75 64.20
CA TRP A 2 2.81 -15.87 63.34
C TRP A 2 2.83 -14.77 62.26
N SER A 3 4.05 -14.42 61.87
CA SER A 3 4.48 -13.53 60.81
C SER A 3 4.29 -14.16 59.41
N GLY A 4 3.76 -13.39 58.47
CA GLY A 4 3.76 -13.70 57.04
C GLY A 4 4.32 -12.51 56.25
N ILE A 5 5.61 -12.57 55.91
CA ILE A 5 6.34 -11.57 55.14
C ILE A 5 6.19 -11.94 53.66
N THR A 6 5.39 -11.18 52.89
CA THR A 6 5.43 -11.21 51.43
C THR A 6 6.32 -10.09 50.93
N ARG A 7 7.48 -10.48 50.39
CA ARG A 7 8.44 -9.59 49.73
C ARG A 7 7.83 -9.12 48.41
N GLY A 8 7.52 -7.82 48.33
CA GLY A 8 7.28 -7.14 47.06
C GLY A 8 8.60 -6.95 46.32
N LEU A 9 8.72 -7.54 45.14
CA LEU A 9 9.78 -7.27 44.18
C LEU A 9 9.73 -5.79 43.74
N PRO A 10 10.84 -5.04 43.77
CA PRO A 10 10.90 -3.76 43.09
C PRO A 10 10.92 -4.01 41.58
N LEU A 11 9.89 -3.51 40.89
CA LEU A 11 9.91 -3.31 39.44
C LEU A 11 11.14 -2.48 39.09
N ALA A 12 12.09 -3.11 38.42
CA ALA A 12 13.24 -2.46 37.81
C ALA A 12 12.74 -1.57 36.65
N LEU A 13 12.45 -0.32 36.98
CA LEU A 13 12.34 0.79 36.04
C LEU A 13 13.77 1.22 35.70
N VAL A 14 14.41 0.51 34.77
CA VAL A 14 15.75 0.85 34.29
C VAL A 14 15.73 0.92 32.76
N ALA A 15 16.34 2.00 32.25
CA ALA A 15 16.73 2.26 30.87
C ALA A 15 15.72 2.92 29.90
N THR A 16 15.28 4.14 30.22
CA THR A 16 14.91 5.13 29.16
C THR A 16 15.57 6.51 29.34
N ALA A 17 16.24 6.78 30.46
CA ALA A 17 16.89 8.07 30.73
C ALA A 17 18.29 8.23 30.11
N SER A 18 19.01 7.14 29.82
CA SER A 18 20.39 7.17 29.31
C SER A 18 20.49 7.60 27.83
N ALA A 19 19.42 7.46 27.06
CA ALA A 19 19.43 7.81 25.64
C ALA A 19 19.18 9.31 25.38
N MET A 20 18.86 10.07 26.43
CA MET A 20 18.53 11.50 26.36
C MET A 20 19.72 12.38 26.77
N SER A 21 20.61 11.88 27.63
CA SER A 21 21.88 12.55 27.93
C SER A 21 22.80 12.50 26.71
N THR A 22 22.96 11.35 26.06
CA THR A 22 23.92 11.16 24.95
C THR A 22 23.73 12.11 23.76
N TRP A 23 22.50 12.51 23.41
CA TRP A 23 22.28 13.51 22.35
C TRP A 23 22.63 14.93 22.79
N LYS A 24 22.23 15.32 23.99
CA LYS A 24 22.57 16.63 24.53
C LYS A 24 24.06 16.75 24.76
N ASP A 25 24.69 15.67 25.21
CA ASP A 25 26.13 15.55 25.38
C ASP A 25 26.84 15.62 24.02
N PHE A 26 26.32 14.95 22.98
CA PHE A 26 26.86 15.07 21.63
C PHE A 26 26.75 16.50 21.05
N GLU A 27 25.59 17.12 21.22
CA GLU A 27 25.33 18.49 20.75
C GLU A 27 26.18 19.52 21.52
N PHE A 28 26.43 19.27 22.80
CA PHE A 28 27.32 20.02 23.66
C PHE A 28 28.79 19.83 23.28
N GLU A 29 29.27 18.59 23.12
CA GLU A 29 30.65 18.29 22.71
C GLU A 29 30.98 18.84 21.33
N ARG A 30 30.01 18.82 20.41
CA ARG A 30 30.11 19.45 19.09
C ARG A 30 30.20 20.97 19.17
N GLN A 31 29.46 21.62 20.08
CA GLN A 31 29.54 23.06 20.32
C GLN A 31 30.87 23.50 20.96
N HIS A 32 31.57 22.59 21.64
CA HIS A 32 32.82 22.87 22.35
C HIS A 32 34.07 22.34 21.62
N GLY A 33 33.94 21.98 20.34
CA GLY A 33 35.09 21.69 19.47
C GLY A 33 35.91 20.45 19.85
N LYS A 34 35.34 19.50 20.60
CA LYS A 34 36.02 18.22 20.81
C LYS A 34 36.13 17.45 19.49
N GLU A 35 37.24 16.73 19.31
CA GLU A 35 37.50 15.91 18.12
C GLU A 35 36.26 15.09 17.76
N GLN A 36 35.63 15.46 16.66
CA GLN A 36 34.49 14.72 16.14
C GLN A 36 35.00 13.33 15.77
N GLY A 37 34.42 12.29 16.39
CA GLY A 37 34.76 10.91 16.07
C GLY A 37 34.62 10.66 14.56
N LYS A 38 35.31 9.62 14.07
CA LYS A 38 35.32 9.27 12.64
C LYS A 38 33.89 9.31 12.03
N PRO A 39 33.72 9.89 10.84
CA PRO A 39 32.42 9.99 10.20
C PRO A 39 31.85 8.59 9.96
N ALA A 40 30.53 8.47 10.07
CA ALA A 40 29.83 7.22 9.80
C ALA A 40 30.07 6.78 8.34
N PRO A 41 30.22 5.46 8.10
CA PRO A 41 30.41 4.94 6.75
C PRO A 41 29.19 5.24 5.87
N TRP A 42 29.40 5.31 4.56
CA TRP A 42 28.32 5.55 3.60
C TRP A 42 27.39 4.34 3.44
N LEU A 43 27.88 3.14 3.74
CA LEU A 43 27.12 1.89 3.74
C LEU A 43 27.34 1.17 5.07
N SER A 44 26.26 0.71 5.68
CA SER A 44 26.28 -0.18 6.85
C SER A 44 25.41 -1.40 6.58
N HIS A 45 25.98 -2.59 6.77
CA HIS A 45 25.28 -3.86 6.62
C HIS A 45 24.90 -4.38 8.01
N ILE A 46 23.63 -4.74 8.18
CA ILE A 46 23.07 -5.35 9.38
C ILE A 46 22.48 -6.70 8.99
N ASP A 47 23.06 -7.76 9.52
CA ASP A 47 22.55 -9.13 9.36
C ASP A 47 21.96 -9.60 10.69
N ASN A 48 20.65 -9.85 10.68
CA ASN A 48 19.91 -10.34 11.85
C ASN A 48 19.59 -11.85 11.74
N GLY A 49 20.25 -12.58 10.83
CA GLY A 49 20.06 -14.02 10.59
C GLY A 49 18.81 -14.37 9.77
N ASN A 50 17.72 -13.61 9.92
CA ASN A 50 16.47 -13.79 9.15
C ASN A 50 16.22 -12.68 8.12
N SER A 51 16.97 -11.58 8.19
CA SER A 51 16.82 -10.43 7.30
C SER A 51 18.16 -9.73 7.15
N GLN A 52 18.48 -9.35 5.91
CA GLN A 52 19.66 -8.55 5.59
C GLN A 52 19.19 -7.12 5.32
N SER A 53 19.76 -6.17 6.05
CA SER A 53 19.45 -4.74 5.92
C SER A 53 20.69 -3.95 5.57
N TYR A 54 20.57 -3.10 4.57
CA TYR A 54 21.65 -2.25 4.08
C TYR A 54 21.24 -0.80 4.23
N ILE A 55 21.99 -0.06 5.05
CA ILE A 55 21.73 1.33 5.35
C ILE A 55 22.72 2.17 4.57
N VAL A 56 22.18 2.89 3.59
CA VAL A 56 22.89 3.77 2.70
C VAL A 56 22.70 5.21 3.15
N LYS A 57 23.81 5.90 3.38
CA LYS A 57 23.87 7.35 3.59
C LYS A 57 24.07 8.01 2.22
N LEU A 58 22.98 8.44 1.61
CA LEU A 58 22.97 9.07 0.29
C LEU A 58 23.12 10.58 0.44
N ASP A 59 24.14 11.18 -0.16
CA ASP A 59 24.33 12.64 -0.09
C ASP A 59 23.18 13.39 -0.77
N CYS A 60 22.79 14.53 -0.19
CA CYS A 60 21.64 15.34 -0.59
C CYS A 60 22.13 16.73 -0.98
N VAL A 61 22.64 16.86 -2.21
CA VAL A 61 23.29 18.08 -2.68
C VAL A 61 22.25 19.19 -2.84
N GLY A 62 22.46 20.32 -2.14
CA GLY A 62 21.56 21.46 -2.16
C GLY A 62 20.29 21.32 -1.30
N CYS A 63 20.20 20.27 -0.48
CA CYS A 63 19.11 20.08 0.46
C CYS A 63 19.34 20.89 1.75
N PRO A 64 18.33 21.58 2.30
CA PRO A 64 18.50 22.31 3.56
C PRO A 64 18.64 21.32 4.71
N HIS A 65 19.61 21.53 5.59
CA HIS A 65 19.69 20.75 6.82
C HIS A 65 18.77 21.37 7.86
N GLY A 66 17.54 20.87 7.94
CA GLY A 66 16.58 21.35 8.93
C GLY A 66 16.87 20.76 10.31
N SER A 67 16.98 21.61 11.33
CA SER A 67 17.02 21.18 12.72
C SER A 67 16.06 22.01 13.57
N GLU A 68 15.33 21.34 14.46
CA GLU A 68 14.51 22.02 15.46
C GLU A 68 15.39 22.35 16.66
N ARG A 69 15.65 23.64 16.90
CA ARG A 69 16.45 24.09 18.03
C ARG A 69 15.62 25.07 18.87
N PHE A 70 15.38 24.70 20.12
CA PHE A 70 14.54 25.48 21.06
C PHE A 70 13.10 25.71 20.56
N GLY A 71 12.53 24.78 19.78
CA GLY A 71 11.18 24.91 19.22
C GLY A 71 11.09 25.81 17.99
N GLU A 72 12.21 26.40 17.55
CA GLU A 72 12.31 27.09 16.27
C GLU A 72 12.97 26.18 15.24
N TRP A 73 12.36 26.12 14.06
CA TRP A 73 12.97 25.46 12.92
C TRP A 73 14.01 26.38 12.27
N LYS A 74 15.25 25.89 12.13
CA LYS A 74 16.28 26.60 11.37
C LYS A 74 16.85 25.69 10.30
N ASP A 75 16.89 26.20 9.09
CA ASP A 75 17.60 25.59 7.98
C ASP A 75 19.07 26.00 8.10
N ASP A 76 19.92 25.00 8.31
CA ASP A 76 21.37 25.16 8.46
C ASP A 76 22.05 24.95 7.10
N PRO A 77 23.08 25.76 6.75
CA PRO A 77 23.82 25.62 5.49
C PRO A 77 24.70 24.35 5.38
N ARG A 78 24.68 23.46 6.38
CA ARG A 78 25.45 22.21 6.37
C ARG A 78 25.03 21.23 5.27
N ASP A 79 26.03 20.53 4.75
CA ASP A 79 25.81 19.37 3.87
C ASP A 79 24.99 18.29 4.60
N SER A 80 24.04 17.73 3.88
CA SER A 80 23.11 16.75 4.42
C SER A 80 23.10 15.48 3.59
N SER A 81 22.75 14.38 4.25
CA SER A 81 22.57 13.08 3.61
C SER A 81 21.25 12.47 4.06
N LEU A 82 20.62 11.71 3.18
CA LEU A 82 19.42 10.93 3.41
C LEU A 82 19.82 9.52 3.85
N LEU A 83 19.16 9.00 4.88
CA LEU A 83 19.30 7.62 5.30
C LEU A 83 18.24 6.76 4.62
N LEU A 84 18.72 5.79 3.84
CA LEU A 84 17.92 4.82 3.12
C LEU A 84 18.26 3.43 3.63
N ASN A 85 17.28 2.69 4.13
CA ASN A 85 17.43 1.32 4.59
C ASN A 85 16.75 0.36 3.61
N PHE A 86 17.56 -0.44 2.92
CA PHE A 86 17.13 -1.51 2.04
C PHE A 86 17.15 -2.83 2.81
N THR A 87 15.99 -3.37 3.13
CA THR A 87 15.86 -4.64 3.85
C THR A 87 15.28 -5.70 2.93
N ALA A 88 16.03 -6.77 2.68
CA ALA A 88 15.52 -7.95 1.99
C ALA A 88 14.71 -8.81 2.97
N THR A 89 13.47 -9.16 2.61
CA THR A 89 12.57 -10.00 3.42
C THR A 89 12.07 -11.18 2.60
N SER A 90 11.83 -12.32 3.25
CA SER A 90 11.37 -13.54 2.60
C SER A 90 9.95 -13.44 2.00
N SER A 91 9.12 -12.52 2.49
CA SER A 91 7.70 -12.39 2.08
C SER A 91 7.43 -11.28 1.08
N ASP A 92 8.13 -10.14 1.19
CA ASP A 92 7.80 -8.90 0.48
C ASP A 92 8.86 -8.49 -0.55
N GLY A 93 9.83 -9.37 -0.80
CA GLY A 93 10.99 -9.13 -1.66
C GLY A 93 11.98 -8.18 -0.98
N MET A 94 11.82 -6.87 -1.20
CA MET A 94 12.68 -5.85 -0.62
C MET A 94 11.90 -4.62 -0.16
N LEU A 95 12.23 -4.15 1.03
CA LEU A 95 11.66 -3.00 1.69
C LEU A 95 12.65 -1.82 1.64
N LEU A 96 12.17 -0.63 1.34
CA LEU A 96 12.90 0.63 1.50
C LEU A 96 12.28 1.44 2.64
N ASN A 97 13.05 1.70 3.71
CA ASN A 97 12.58 2.36 4.94
C ASN A 97 11.30 1.71 5.51
N GLY A 98 11.17 0.39 5.37
CA GLY A 98 10.00 -0.37 5.82
C GLY A 98 8.79 -0.34 4.85
N TYR A 99 8.95 0.19 3.64
CA TYR A 99 7.91 0.13 2.59
C TYR A 99 8.28 -0.86 1.49
N PRO A 100 7.35 -1.73 1.06
CA PRO A 100 7.60 -2.64 -0.05
C PRO A 100 7.85 -1.85 -1.32
N PHE A 101 8.98 -2.09 -1.97
CA PHE A 101 9.48 -1.23 -3.03
C PHE A 101 9.71 -1.95 -4.37
N LEU A 102 10.02 -3.26 -4.34
CA LEU A 102 10.23 -4.06 -5.56
C LEU A 102 8.93 -4.58 -6.20
N ASN A 103 7.87 -4.74 -5.42
CA ASN A 103 6.57 -5.12 -5.98
C ASN A 103 6.06 -3.94 -6.79
N ILE A 104 5.85 -4.13 -8.11
CA ILE A 104 5.20 -3.18 -9.01
C ILE A 104 3.74 -3.05 -8.57
N ALA A 105 3.53 -2.40 -7.43
CA ALA A 105 2.22 -2.14 -6.90
C ALA A 105 1.55 -1.12 -7.81
N ALA A 106 0.24 -1.23 -7.98
CA ALA A 106 -0.56 -0.22 -8.68
C ALA A 106 -0.43 1.19 -8.06
N HIS A 107 0.07 1.25 -6.83
CA HIS A 107 0.35 2.47 -6.09
C HIS A 107 1.77 2.42 -5.51
N PRO A 108 2.74 3.17 -6.06
CA PRO A 108 4.07 3.27 -5.46
C PRO A 108 3.96 3.87 -4.06
N PRO A 109 4.72 3.36 -3.08
CA PRO A 109 4.63 3.82 -1.70
C PRO A 109 5.14 5.26 -1.53
N GLY A 110 4.47 6.05 -0.68
CA GLY A 110 5.03 7.31 -0.19
C GLY A 110 6.17 7.06 0.79
N ILE A 111 7.42 7.12 0.31
CA ILE A 111 8.61 6.87 1.12
C ILE A 111 9.09 8.18 1.74
N GLU A 112 9.36 8.15 3.04
CA GLU A 112 10.06 9.22 3.75
C GLU A 112 11.48 8.77 4.11
N ALA A 113 12.46 9.67 4.03
CA ALA A 113 13.81 9.44 4.54
C ALA A 113 14.16 10.37 5.69
N VAL A 114 14.97 9.86 6.61
CA VAL A 114 15.57 10.65 7.68
C VAL A 114 16.76 11.41 7.10
N GLN A 115 16.79 12.72 7.28
CA GLN A 115 17.94 13.54 6.94
C GLN A 115 18.90 13.63 8.13
N VAL A 116 20.18 13.45 7.86
CA VAL A 116 21.29 13.64 8.80
C VAL A 116 22.33 14.58 8.21
N ALA A 117 23.25 15.07 9.03
CA ALA A 117 24.43 15.76 8.52
C ALA A 117 25.33 14.76 7.80
N SER A 118 25.96 15.15 6.68
CA SER A 118 26.83 14.26 5.91
C SER A 118 28.05 13.77 6.71
N ASP A 119 28.52 14.61 7.62
CA ASP A 119 29.64 14.37 8.54
C ASP A 119 29.23 13.69 9.86
N ILE A 120 28.03 13.12 9.96
CA ILE A 120 27.53 12.52 11.22
C ILE A 120 28.54 11.50 11.78
N PRO A 121 28.99 11.65 13.05
CA PRO A 121 29.90 10.71 13.68
C PRO A 121 29.27 9.33 13.86
N LYS A 122 30.12 8.30 13.97
CA LYS A 122 29.65 6.91 14.08
C LYS A 122 28.71 6.66 15.28
N ALA A 123 29.01 7.19 16.46
CA ALA A 123 28.21 6.94 17.66
C ALA A 123 26.73 7.39 17.56
N PRO A 124 26.40 8.65 17.17
CA PRO A 124 25.02 9.06 16.96
C PRO A 124 24.37 8.32 15.78
N PHE A 125 25.13 7.98 14.73
CA PHE A 125 24.66 7.16 13.63
C PHE A 125 24.23 5.76 14.09
N ASP A 126 25.10 5.03 14.80
CA ASP A 126 24.79 3.71 15.36
C ASP A 126 23.57 3.76 16.28
N MET A 127 23.40 4.87 17.00
CA MET A 127 22.22 5.07 17.85
C MET A 127 20.93 5.28 17.05
N LEU A 128 20.98 5.94 15.89
CA LEU A 128 19.84 6.01 14.96
C LEU A 128 19.45 4.62 14.47
N LEU A 129 20.44 3.77 14.17
CA LEU A 129 20.22 2.39 13.74
C LEU A 129 19.57 1.56 14.85
N GLY A 130 20.14 1.61 16.06
CA GLY A 130 19.67 0.82 17.21
C GLY A 130 18.27 1.20 17.71
N LYS A 131 17.78 2.40 17.39
CA LYS A 131 16.41 2.82 17.71
C LYS A 131 15.40 2.59 16.59
N HIS A 132 15.79 1.97 15.48
CA HIS A 132 14.93 1.73 14.31
C HIS A 132 14.26 3.00 13.74
N ILE A 133 14.85 4.17 13.98
CA ILE A 133 14.28 5.48 13.60
C ILE A 133 14.15 5.60 12.08
N ILE A 134 14.90 4.85 11.29
CA ILE A 134 14.81 4.86 9.83
C ILE A 134 13.54 4.14 9.34
N ASN A 135 13.12 3.07 10.03
CA ASN A 135 12.01 2.20 9.61
C ASN A 135 10.67 2.53 10.29
N GLU A 136 10.70 3.26 11.40
CA GLU A 136 9.47 3.58 12.14
C GLU A 136 8.52 4.46 11.30
N ARG A 137 7.30 3.98 11.03
CA ARG A 137 6.23 4.87 10.56
C ARG A 137 5.81 5.77 11.71
N PRO A 138 5.85 7.10 11.57
CA PRO A 138 5.51 7.97 12.67
C PRO A 138 3.99 7.88 12.87
N ALA A 139 3.56 7.24 13.97
CA ALA A 139 2.13 7.13 14.32
C ALA A 139 1.47 8.52 14.51
N ASN A 140 2.27 9.55 14.76
CA ASN A 140 1.83 10.94 14.76
C ASN A 140 2.90 11.85 14.13
N PRO A 141 2.63 12.46 12.95
CA PRO A 141 3.58 13.36 12.30
C PRO A 141 3.89 14.65 13.09
N ARG A 142 3.06 14.99 14.08
CA ARG A 142 3.11 16.25 14.86
C ARG A 142 3.77 16.15 16.23
N LYS A 143 4.11 14.96 16.75
CA LYS A 143 4.71 14.82 18.09
C LYS A 143 6.22 14.64 18.01
N GLY A 144 6.97 15.71 18.30
CA GLY A 144 8.35 15.69 18.78
C GLY A 144 9.34 14.89 17.93
N ARG A 145 9.35 15.11 16.62
CA ARG A 145 10.32 14.44 15.74
C ARG A 145 11.69 15.09 15.92
N LYS A 146 12.60 14.39 16.61
CA LYS A 146 14.00 14.81 16.78
C LYS A 146 14.80 14.83 15.48
N PHE A 147 14.29 14.16 14.44
CA PHE A 147 14.94 14.07 13.13
C PHE A 147 13.99 14.52 12.04
N SER A 148 14.52 15.34 11.14
CA SER A 148 13.85 15.84 9.96
C SER A 148 13.60 14.69 9.00
N ARG A 149 12.35 14.53 8.60
CA ARG A 149 11.94 13.55 7.58
C ARG A 149 11.38 14.28 6.38
N TYR A 150 11.76 13.81 5.20
CA TYR A 150 11.32 14.35 3.93
C TYR A 150 10.68 13.26 3.12
N ALA A 151 9.55 13.59 2.51
CA ALA A 151 8.94 12.74 1.50
C ALA A 151 9.83 12.77 0.26
N LEU A 152 10.10 11.59 -0.29
CA LEU A 152 10.94 11.44 -1.46
C LEU A 152 10.09 11.45 -2.72
N GLU A 153 10.56 12.19 -3.73
CA GLU A 153 10.27 11.90 -5.12
C GLU A 153 11.42 11.07 -5.66
N TYR A 154 11.08 9.96 -6.30
CA TYR A 154 12.07 8.98 -6.70
C TYR A 154 11.69 8.30 -8.00
N GLU A 155 12.73 7.86 -8.69
CA GLU A 155 12.66 6.92 -9.80
C GLU A 155 13.29 5.61 -9.33
N HIS A 156 12.60 4.50 -9.58
CA HIS A 156 13.22 3.19 -9.50
C HIS A 156 13.15 2.46 -10.81
N THR A 157 14.23 1.74 -11.12
CA THR A 157 14.32 0.95 -12.34
C THR A 157 14.95 -0.39 -12.04
N ILE A 158 14.25 -1.46 -12.43
CA ILE A 158 14.79 -2.82 -12.45
C ILE A 158 15.16 -3.10 -13.90
N LEU A 159 16.43 -3.40 -14.16
CA LEU A 159 16.93 -3.69 -15.50
C LEU A 159 17.79 -4.94 -15.52
N ARG A 160 17.83 -5.60 -16.67
CA ARG A 160 18.81 -6.65 -16.95
C ARG A 160 20.04 -6.02 -17.60
N ALA A 161 21.21 -6.24 -17.00
CA ALA A 161 22.46 -5.64 -17.47
C ALA A 161 23.05 -6.42 -18.66
N ASP A 162 23.67 -5.71 -19.60
CA ASP A 162 24.39 -6.32 -20.71
C ASP A 162 25.64 -7.05 -20.18
N GLY A 163 25.64 -8.39 -20.26
CA GLY A 163 26.81 -9.23 -19.93
C GLY A 163 26.53 -10.42 -19.00
N SER A 164 25.38 -10.43 -18.31
CA SER A 164 24.95 -11.50 -17.42
C SER A 164 23.46 -11.73 -17.61
N SER A 165 23.06 -12.93 -18.05
CA SER A 165 21.63 -13.25 -18.28
C SER A 165 20.83 -13.40 -16.98
N GLU A 166 21.51 -13.50 -15.84
CA GLU A 166 20.88 -13.86 -14.55
C GLU A 166 20.89 -12.72 -13.52
N ASP A 167 21.81 -11.75 -13.65
CA ASP A 167 21.88 -10.65 -12.68
C ASP A 167 20.90 -9.53 -13.05
N GLU A 168 20.05 -9.16 -12.09
CA GLU A 168 19.16 -8.01 -12.21
C GLU A 168 19.77 -6.82 -11.44
N LEU A 169 19.79 -5.66 -12.07
CA LEU A 169 20.22 -4.42 -11.42
C LEU A 169 19.00 -3.62 -11.04
N LEU A 170 18.92 -3.28 -9.76
CA LEU A 170 18.00 -2.29 -9.27
C LEU A 170 18.73 -0.96 -9.14
N GLN A 171 18.14 0.07 -9.71
CA GLN A 171 18.59 1.44 -9.66
C GLN A 171 17.54 2.29 -8.95
N PHE A 172 17.92 2.96 -7.87
CA PHE A 172 17.07 3.87 -7.11
C PHE A 172 17.67 5.27 -7.08
N ASP A 173 16.96 6.22 -7.66
CA ASP A 173 17.35 7.63 -7.73
C ASP A 173 16.32 8.51 -7.02
N VAL A 174 16.80 9.43 -6.18
CA VAL A 174 15.96 10.41 -5.49
C VAL A 174 16.04 11.71 -6.27
N THR A 175 14.99 12.06 -7.00
CA THR A 175 14.97 13.23 -7.91
C THR A 175 14.65 14.53 -7.16
N ALA A 176 13.85 14.47 -6.11
CA ALA A 176 13.52 15.61 -5.26
C ALA A 176 13.11 15.18 -3.85
N ILE A 177 13.17 16.13 -2.91
CA ILE A 177 12.64 15.97 -1.56
C ILE A 177 11.58 17.02 -1.26
N TYR A 178 10.60 16.62 -0.47
CA TYR A 178 9.46 17.45 -0.09
C TYR A 178 9.32 17.49 1.42
N ARG A 179 9.13 18.70 1.93
CA ARG A 179 8.81 18.94 3.34
C ARG A 179 7.36 19.37 3.45
N PHE A 180 6.48 18.41 3.74
CA PHE A 180 5.06 18.67 3.99
C PHE A 180 4.79 18.86 5.48
N ASN A 181 3.82 19.72 5.83
CA ASN A 181 3.33 19.90 7.20
C ASN A 181 4.35 20.47 8.21
N PHE A 182 5.35 21.22 7.75
CA PHE A 182 6.24 22.02 8.59
C PHE A 182 5.95 23.52 8.41
N PRO A 183 6.35 24.40 9.37
CA PRO A 183 6.15 25.85 9.24
C PRO A 183 6.70 26.44 7.94
N ASN A 184 7.80 25.88 7.43
CA ASN A 184 8.41 26.25 6.16
C ASN A 184 8.32 25.07 5.19
N PRO A 185 7.18 24.87 4.49
CA PRO A 185 7.08 23.86 3.46
C PRO A 185 7.99 24.23 2.28
N GLY A 186 8.54 23.23 1.62
CA GLY A 186 9.43 23.46 0.50
C GLY A 186 9.71 22.19 -0.28
N THR A 187 10.25 22.40 -1.47
CA THR A 187 10.67 21.37 -2.41
C THR A 187 12.08 21.68 -2.86
N TRP A 188 12.94 20.67 -2.86
CA TRP A 188 14.31 20.79 -3.32
C TRP A 188 14.58 19.70 -4.35
N SER A 189 14.99 20.11 -5.54
CA SER A 189 15.37 19.18 -6.60
C SER A 189 16.80 18.73 -6.38
N LEU A 190 17.02 17.41 -6.42
CA LEU A 190 18.32 16.78 -6.31
C LEU A 190 18.95 16.56 -7.69
N ASN A 191 18.61 17.36 -8.71
CA ASN A 191 19.17 17.24 -10.05
C ASN A 191 20.51 17.95 -10.24
N GLN A 192 21.21 18.21 -9.15
CA GLN A 192 22.49 18.93 -9.15
C GLN A 192 23.65 18.00 -9.52
N GLU A 193 24.71 18.59 -10.04
CA GLU A 193 25.95 17.86 -10.32
C GLU A 193 26.53 17.29 -9.02
N GLY A 194 27.05 16.06 -9.09
CA GLY A 194 27.54 15.33 -7.91
C GLY A 194 26.47 14.56 -7.13
N GLN A 195 25.18 14.70 -7.48
CA GLN A 195 24.15 13.84 -6.91
C GLN A 195 24.34 12.39 -7.37
N LYS A 196 24.43 11.50 -6.39
CA LYS A 196 24.54 10.05 -6.59
C LYS A 196 23.18 9.37 -6.52
N MET A 197 23.14 8.14 -7.02
CA MET A 197 22.01 7.22 -6.93
C MET A 197 22.48 5.88 -6.37
N VAL A 198 21.55 5.08 -5.85
CA VAL A 198 21.85 3.75 -5.31
C VAL A 198 21.67 2.72 -6.41
N GLN A 199 22.69 1.90 -6.65
CA GLN A 199 22.60 0.73 -7.51
C GLN A 199 22.80 -0.53 -6.68
N ILE A 200 21.86 -1.46 -6.79
CA ILE A 200 21.83 -2.72 -6.06
C ILE A 200 21.89 -3.84 -7.09
N LYS A 201 22.87 -4.72 -6.94
CA LYS A 201 22.95 -5.95 -7.71
C LYS A 201 22.09 -7.01 -7.02
N LEU A 202 21.03 -7.44 -7.69
CA LEU A 202 20.11 -8.46 -7.21
C LEU A 202 20.46 -9.79 -7.84
N LYS A 203 20.52 -10.83 -7.01
CA LYS A 203 20.55 -12.22 -7.47
C LYS A 203 19.20 -12.87 -7.24
N PRO A 204 18.66 -13.59 -8.24
CA PRO A 204 17.49 -14.43 -8.02
C PRO A 204 17.88 -15.55 -7.05
N GLY A 205 17.32 -15.51 -5.85
CA GLY A 205 17.34 -16.58 -4.87
C GLY A 205 15.98 -17.29 -4.86
N PHE A 206 15.98 -18.57 -4.52
CA PHE A 206 14.76 -19.32 -4.32
C PHE A 206 14.72 -19.82 -2.89
N GLN A 207 13.75 -19.36 -2.10
CA GLN A 207 13.58 -19.83 -0.73
C GLN A 207 12.11 -20.17 -0.48
N TYR A 208 11.85 -21.42 -0.09
CA TYR A 208 10.52 -21.91 0.28
C TYR A 208 9.40 -21.69 -0.76
N GLY A 209 9.72 -21.75 -2.06
CA GLY A 209 8.70 -21.61 -3.11
C GLY A 209 8.43 -20.18 -3.57
N HIS A 210 9.18 -19.20 -3.05
CA HIS A 210 9.07 -17.79 -3.44
C HIS A 210 10.38 -17.31 -4.08
N ASP A 211 10.25 -16.51 -5.14
CA ASP A 211 11.36 -15.78 -5.75
C ASP A 211 11.81 -14.69 -4.75
N LEU A 212 13.00 -14.86 -4.19
CA LEU A 212 13.62 -13.94 -3.25
C LEU A 212 14.77 -13.23 -3.95
N PHE A 213 14.72 -11.91 -4.04
CA PHE A 213 15.88 -11.15 -4.49
C PHE A 213 16.84 -10.96 -3.31
N VAL A 214 18.05 -11.51 -3.43
CA VAL A 214 19.14 -11.28 -2.48
C VAL A 214 20.02 -10.18 -3.03
N ALA A 215 20.26 -9.13 -2.24
CA ALA A 215 21.21 -8.09 -2.59
C ALA A 215 22.63 -8.64 -2.48
N GLU A 216 23.33 -8.78 -3.60
CA GLU A 216 24.72 -9.21 -3.64
C GLU A 216 25.66 -8.04 -3.31
N ASP A 217 25.38 -6.88 -3.90
CA ASP A 217 26.22 -5.70 -3.81
C ASP A 217 25.40 -4.41 -3.88
N ILE A 218 25.86 -3.38 -3.17
CA ILE A 218 25.22 -2.06 -3.14
C ILE A 218 26.29 -1.00 -3.36
N GLN A 219 26.08 -0.19 -4.38
CA GLN A 219 27.00 0.86 -4.78
C GLN A 219 26.29 2.21 -4.86
N LEU A 220 27.00 3.26 -4.48
CA LEU A 220 26.63 4.64 -4.81
C LEU A 220 27.33 5.02 -6.11
N ILE A 221 26.55 5.26 -7.15
CA ILE A 221 27.04 5.61 -8.48
C ILE A 221 26.61 7.04 -8.84
N ASP A 222 27.41 7.71 -9.67
CA ASP A 222 26.98 8.99 -10.26
C ASP A 222 25.88 8.73 -11.29
N ARG A 223 24.91 9.65 -11.39
CA ARG A 223 23.78 9.50 -12.33
C ARG A 223 24.19 9.37 -13.81
N LYS A 224 25.33 9.95 -14.17
CA LYS A 224 25.91 9.84 -15.53
C LYS A 224 26.40 8.42 -15.85
N ASP A 225 26.79 7.66 -14.82
CA ASP A 225 27.33 6.30 -14.92
C ASP A 225 26.23 5.25 -14.70
N ARG A 226 24.96 5.66 -14.80
CA ARG A 226 23.79 4.79 -14.71
C ARG A 226 23.86 3.71 -15.78
N ALA A 227 23.83 2.45 -15.35
CA ALA A 227 23.73 1.30 -16.24
C ALA A 227 22.53 1.43 -17.17
N GLN A 228 22.75 1.16 -18.46
CA GLN A 228 21.74 1.27 -19.49
C GLN A 228 21.00 -0.07 -19.65
N PRO A 229 19.68 -0.03 -19.90
CA PRO A 229 18.90 -1.23 -20.13
C PRO A 229 19.22 -1.87 -21.48
N MET A 230 19.35 -3.20 -21.50
CA MET A 230 19.55 -3.93 -22.77
C MET A 230 18.32 -3.82 -23.68
N LYS A 231 18.53 -3.80 -25.00
CA LYS A 231 17.44 -3.88 -25.98
C LYS A 231 17.05 -5.34 -26.21
N MET A 232 15.78 -5.67 -25.99
CA MET A 232 15.22 -6.99 -26.28
C MET A 232 15.12 -7.20 -27.81
N LYS A 233 14.99 -8.47 -28.24
CA LYS A 233 14.74 -8.82 -29.65
C LYS A 233 13.51 -8.14 -30.25
N CYS A 234 12.50 -7.80 -29.43
CA CYS A 234 11.30 -7.07 -29.84
C CYS A 234 11.50 -5.54 -29.94
N GLY A 235 12.72 -5.04 -29.78
CA GLY A 235 13.05 -3.61 -29.84
C GLY A 235 12.72 -2.82 -28.57
N ARG A 236 12.02 -3.42 -27.60
CA ARG A 236 11.73 -2.81 -26.29
C ARG A 236 12.94 -2.90 -25.36
N LEU A 237 13.05 -1.95 -24.43
CA LEU A 237 14.08 -1.98 -23.39
C LEU A 237 13.71 -3.03 -22.33
N ALA A 238 14.68 -3.84 -21.89
CA ALA A 238 14.51 -4.82 -20.82
C ALA A 238 14.60 -4.15 -19.44
N MET A 239 13.65 -3.25 -19.19
CA MET A 239 13.55 -2.52 -17.94
C MET A 239 12.10 -2.35 -17.51
N VAL A 240 11.91 -2.30 -16.20
CA VAL A 240 10.70 -1.80 -15.57
C VAL A 240 11.08 -0.54 -14.81
N LYS A 241 10.43 0.58 -15.14
CA LYS A 241 10.65 1.87 -14.49
C LYS A 241 9.37 2.32 -13.80
N THR A 242 9.53 2.81 -12.58
CA THR A 242 8.45 3.37 -11.76
C THR A 242 8.91 4.71 -11.22
N ASP A 243 8.09 5.73 -11.46
CA ASP A 243 8.31 7.09 -10.96
C ASP A 243 7.25 7.42 -9.92
N TYR A 244 7.67 8.02 -8.82
CA TYR A 244 6.78 8.47 -7.76
C TYR A 244 7.05 9.93 -7.43
N ASN A 245 5.99 10.75 -7.54
CA ASN A 245 5.99 12.14 -7.10
C ASN A 245 4.92 12.36 -6.02
N PRO A 246 5.28 12.72 -4.78
CA PRO A 246 4.31 12.84 -3.70
C PRO A 246 3.25 13.94 -3.94
N THR A 247 3.45 14.86 -4.89
CA THR A 247 2.45 15.87 -5.26
C THR A 247 1.43 15.38 -6.28
N GLU A 248 1.75 14.32 -7.03
CA GLU A 248 0.85 13.70 -8.01
C GLU A 248 0.03 12.55 -7.44
N TRP A 249 0.32 12.13 -6.21
CA TRP A 249 -0.27 10.94 -5.59
C TRP A 249 -0.91 11.30 -4.24
N ASP A 250 -2.11 10.78 -4.01
CA ASP A 250 -2.78 10.84 -2.71
C ASP A 250 -3.08 9.42 -2.19
N ALA A 251 -3.73 9.34 -1.02
CA ALA A 251 -4.10 8.07 -0.40
C ALA A 251 -5.05 7.20 -1.26
N TYR A 252 -5.65 7.77 -2.32
CA TYR A 252 -6.58 7.09 -3.21
C TYR A 252 -5.96 6.75 -4.57
N GLY A 253 -4.76 7.24 -4.88
CA GLY A 253 -4.02 6.95 -6.11
C GLY A 253 -3.48 8.19 -6.80
N LYS A 254 -3.12 8.05 -8.08
CA LYS A 254 -2.58 9.16 -8.88
C LYS A 254 -3.71 10.16 -9.20
N LEU A 255 -3.45 11.44 -8.99
CA LEU A 255 -4.36 12.53 -9.32
C LEU A 255 -4.74 12.49 -10.81
N GLY A 256 -6.01 12.77 -11.12
CA GLY A 256 -6.52 12.76 -12.49
C GLY A 256 -6.81 11.38 -13.10
N THR A 257 -6.62 10.29 -12.37
CA THR A 257 -6.92 8.93 -12.86
C THR A 257 -8.35 8.46 -12.51
N TRP A 258 -8.94 7.62 -13.37
CA TRP A 258 -10.23 6.98 -13.12
C TRP A 258 -10.19 6.03 -11.92
N SER A 259 -9.07 5.31 -11.74
CA SER A 259 -8.86 4.42 -10.59
C SER A 259 -8.95 5.18 -9.27
N ARG A 260 -8.34 6.38 -9.20
CA ARG A 260 -8.46 7.26 -8.02
C ARG A 260 -9.92 7.63 -7.74
N THR A 261 -10.68 8.03 -8.76
CA THR A 261 -12.10 8.41 -8.58
C THR A 261 -12.91 7.23 -8.02
N GLY A 262 -12.68 6.03 -8.55
CA GLY A 262 -13.29 4.80 -8.01
C GLY A 262 -12.91 4.54 -6.55
N ASN A 263 -11.63 4.70 -6.19
CA ASN A 263 -11.14 4.51 -4.82
C ASN A 263 -11.72 5.55 -3.84
N VAL A 264 -11.86 6.81 -4.26
CA VAL A 264 -12.51 7.86 -3.44
C VAL A 264 -13.97 7.51 -3.18
N VAL A 265 -14.72 7.15 -4.22
CA VAL A 265 -16.14 6.78 -4.09
C VAL A 265 -16.29 5.54 -3.20
N ALA A 266 -15.46 4.51 -3.41
CA ALA A 266 -15.47 3.31 -2.60
C ALA A 266 -15.15 3.60 -1.12
N SER A 267 -14.15 4.46 -0.85
CA SER A 267 -13.82 4.88 0.51
C SER A 267 -14.96 5.65 1.17
N GLN A 268 -15.56 6.61 0.47
CA GLN A 268 -16.69 7.37 1.00
C GLN A 268 -17.91 6.49 1.23
N ALA A 269 -18.19 5.53 0.33
CA ALA A 269 -19.25 4.55 0.49
C ALA A 269 -18.97 3.64 1.70
N TYR A 270 -17.72 3.21 1.89
CA TYR A 270 -17.31 2.44 3.06
C TYR A 270 -17.49 3.23 4.36
N ASP A 271 -17.03 4.47 4.41
CA ASP A 271 -17.18 5.33 5.59
C ASP A 271 -18.66 5.60 5.89
N PHE A 272 -19.47 5.84 4.85
CA PHE A 272 -20.91 5.95 5.00
C PHE A 272 -21.52 4.66 5.56
N MET A 273 -21.18 3.49 5.01
CA MET A 273 -21.68 2.20 5.48
C MET A 273 -21.28 1.96 6.94
N LYS A 274 -20.01 2.20 7.29
CA LYS A 274 -19.48 2.03 8.64
C LYS A 274 -20.16 2.95 9.66
N ASN A 275 -20.41 4.21 9.29
CA ASN A 275 -21.07 5.17 10.18
C ASN A 275 -22.59 4.96 10.27
N ASN A 276 -23.20 4.29 9.28
CA ASN A 276 -24.64 4.07 9.19
C ASN A 276 -25.03 2.58 9.31
N VAL A 277 -24.17 1.71 9.85
CA VAL A 277 -24.42 0.26 9.96
C VAL A 277 -25.78 -0.03 10.59
N VAL A 278 -26.14 0.69 11.66
CA VAL A 278 -27.42 0.49 12.37
C VAL A 278 -28.62 0.79 11.46
N LEU A 279 -28.55 1.88 10.68
CA LEU A 279 -29.60 2.25 9.74
C LEU A 279 -29.72 1.23 8.61
N ILE A 280 -28.59 0.77 8.07
CA ILE A 280 -28.54 -0.26 7.04
C ILE A 280 -29.17 -1.56 7.55
N VAL A 281 -28.79 -2.03 8.75
CA VAL A 281 -29.37 -3.22 9.38
C VAL A 281 -30.87 -3.05 9.63
N ALA A 282 -31.31 -1.88 10.07
CA ALA A 282 -32.73 -1.59 10.27
C ALA A 282 -33.53 -1.65 8.96
N VAL A 283 -32.99 -1.12 7.85
CA VAL A 283 -33.62 -1.19 6.53
C VAL A 283 -33.70 -2.64 6.03
N PHE A 284 -32.63 -3.44 6.18
CA PHE A 284 -32.65 -4.85 5.82
C PHE A 284 -33.65 -5.65 6.65
N PHE A 285 -33.74 -5.36 7.96
CA PHE A 285 -34.71 -5.98 8.84
C PHE A 285 -36.15 -5.62 8.45
N ALA A 286 -36.43 -4.34 8.20
CA ALA A 286 -37.73 -3.88 7.73
C ALA A 286 -38.10 -4.55 6.39
N PHE A 287 -37.16 -4.65 5.45
CA PHE A 287 -37.37 -5.33 4.17
C PHE A 287 -37.67 -6.82 4.35
N ALA A 288 -36.95 -7.50 5.24
CA ALA A 288 -37.18 -8.91 5.56
C ALA A 288 -38.58 -9.13 6.17
N VAL A 289 -38.99 -8.26 7.10
CA VAL A 289 -40.33 -8.27 7.71
C VAL A 289 -41.40 -8.06 6.64
N VAL A 290 -41.25 -7.05 5.77
CA VAL A 290 -42.21 -6.81 4.66
C VAL A 290 -42.29 -8.01 3.72
N LYS A 291 -41.15 -8.63 3.35
CA LYS A 291 -41.16 -9.85 2.53
C LYS A 291 -41.84 -11.02 3.24
N ALA A 292 -41.60 -11.19 4.54
CA ALA A 292 -42.25 -12.24 5.33
C ALA A 292 -43.77 -12.02 5.40
N PHE A 293 -44.22 -10.79 5.63
CA PHE A 293 -45.64 -10.43 5.61
C PHE A 293 -46.27 -10.65 4.24
N ARG A 294 -45.64 -10.21 3.15
CA ARG A 294 -46.14 -10.45 1.78
C ARG A 294 -46.24 -11.94 1.46
N ARG A 295 -45.23 -12.75 1.83
CA ARG A 295 -45.29 -14.21 1.66
C ARG A 295 -46.42 -14.83 2.47
N ARG A 296 -46.64 -14.37 3.72
CA ARG A 296 -47.71 -14.89 4.58
C ARG A 296 -49.09 -14.50 4.05
N ALA A 297 -49.25 -13.28 3.56
CA ALA A 297 -50.48 -12.83 2.93
C ALA A 297 -50.78 -13.60 1.63
N ALA A 298 -49.76 -13.82 0.78
CA ALA A 298 -49.90 -14.61 -0.43
C ALA A 298 -50.28 -16.07 -0.14
N ARG A 299 -49.66 -16.69 0.88
CA ARG A 299 -50.05 -18.05 1.33
C ARG A 299 -51.50 -18.11 1.79
N ARG A 300 -51.95 -17.15 2.59
CA ARG A 300 -53.37 -17.08 3.01
C ARG A 300 -54.33 -16.88 1.83
N ALA A 301 -53.94 -16.09 0.84
CA ALA A 301 -54.73 -15.90 -0.37
C ALA A 301 -54.81 -17.20 -1.21
N GLN A 302 -53.73 -17.97 -1.28
CA GLN A 302 -53.71 -19.27 -1.95
C GLN A 302 -54.52 -20.33 -1.19
N GLU A 303 -54.42 -20.38 0.13
CA GLU A 303 -55.23 -21.27 0.98
C GLU A 303 -56.73 -20.94 0.85
N ALA A 304 -57.09 -19.65 0.77
CA ALA A 304 -58.48 -19.24 0.55
C ALA A 304 -59.02 -19.67 -0.83
N LEU A 305 -58.21 -19.54 -1.90
CA LEU A 305 -58.58 -20.01 -3.22
C LEU A 305 -58.68 -21.54 -3.30
N ALA A 306 -57.78 -22.26 -2.61
CA ALA A 306 -57.81 -23.73 -2.57
C ALA A 306 -59.06 -24.26 -1.84
N LEU A 307 -59.55 -23.56 -0.81
CA LEU A 307 -60.81 -23.90 -0.14
C LEU A 307 -62.02 -23.64 -1.04
N ASP A 308 -62.05 -22.52 -1.80
CA ASP A 308 -63.11 -22.27 -2.79
C ASP A 308 -63.11 -23.34 -3.90
N ASP A 309 -61.92 -23.82 -4.34
CA ASP A 309 -61.80 -24.90 -5.32
C ASP A 309 -62.23 -26.27 -4.75
N GLU A 310 -61.98 -26.56 -3.47
CA GLU A 310 -62.48 -27.76 -2.79
C GLU A 310 -64.01 -27.73 -2.56
N GLU A 311 -64.58 -26.56 -2.25
CA GLU A 311 -66.03 -26.37 -2.17
C GLU A 311 -66.69 -26.46 -3.57
N ALA A 312 -66.04 -25.95 -4.61
CA ALA A 312 -66.48 -26.13 -5.99
C ALA A 312 -66.37 -27.60 -6.45
N ALA A 313 -65.31 -28.32 -6.05
CA ALA A 313 -65.13 -29.73 -6.38
C ALA A 313 -66.13 -30.66 -5.66
N THR A 314 -66.56 -30.32 -4.44
CA THR A 314 -67.60 -31.07 -3.72
C THR A 314 -69.00 -30.83 -4.28
N LEU A 315 -69.26 -29.69 -4.96
CA LEU A 315 -70.50 -29.46 -5.70
C LEU A 315 -70.60 -30.24 -7.03
N ILE A 316 -69.48 -30.73 -7.58
CA ILE A 316 -69.47 -31.54 -8.81
C ILE A 316 -69.83 -33.02 -8.55
N ILE A 317 -69.66 -33.52 -7.31
CA ILE A 317 -69.90 -34.94 -7.00
C ILE A 317 -71.40 -35.29 -6.86
N ASN A 318 -72.29 -34.29 -6.75
CA ASN A 318 -73.75 -34.50 -6.65
C ASN A 318 -74.53 -34.21 -7.95
N VAL A 319 -73.85 -34.05 -9.09
CA VAL A 319 -74.53 -33.99 -10.38
C VAL A 319 -74.55 -35.40 -10.99
N GLU A 320 -75.74 -35.97 -10.92
CA GLU A 320 -76.19 -37.18 -11.60
C GLU A 320 -75.57 -37.30 -13.00
N ALA A 321 -74.87 -38.42 -13.23
CA ALA A 321 -74.17 -38.70 -14.47
C ALA A 321 -75.11 -38.53 -15.68
N PRO A 322 -74.74 -37.73 -16.70
CA PRO A 322 -75.49 -37.70 -17.93
C PRO A 322 -75.34 -39.07 -18.64
N PRO A 323 -76.41 -39.55 -19.30
CA PRO A 323 -76.44 -40.89 -19.86
C PRO A 323 -75.34 -41.10 -20.90
N GLU A 324 -74.87 -42.34 -20.94
CA GLU A 324 -73.91 -42.88 -21.88
C GLU A 324 -74.39 -42.65 -23.33
N TYR A 325 -73.78 -41.68 -24.03
CA TYR A 325 -73.97 -41.52 -25.46
C TYR A 325 -72.99 -42.43 -26.19
N SER A 326 -73.57 -43.32 -26.99
CA SER A 326 -72.90 -44.30 -27.83
C SER A 326 -71.85 -43.71 -28.75
N GLU A 327 -70.79 -44.48 -28.98
CA GLU A 327 -69.72 -44.25 -29.94
C GLU A 327 -70.22 -43.66 -31.27
N TYR A 328 -69.69 -42.48 -31.63
CA TYR A 328 -69.71 -42.00 -33.01
C TYR A 328 -68.27 -41.91 -33.51
N THR A 329 -67.88 -42.88 -34.32
CA THR A 329 -66.62 -42.89 -35.07
C THR A 329 -66.73 -41.93 -36.26
N GLY A 330 -66.53 -40.64 -36.01
CA GLY A 330 -66.46 -39.59 -37.02
C GLY A 330 -65.04 -39.08 -37.17
N ARG A 331 -64.26 -39.72 -38.04
CA ARG A 331 -62.90 -39.32 -38.42
C ARG A 331 -62.99 -38.19 -39.45
N GLU A 332 -62.78 -36.95 -39.04
CA GLU A 332 -62.44 -35.86 -39.96
C GLU A 332 -61.26 -35.06 -39.42
N SER A 333 -60.14 -35.21 -40.11
CA SER A 333 -58.94 -34.40 -40.02
C SER A 333 -59.25 -32.97 -40.44
N PHE A 334 -59.02 -31.99 -39.55
CA PHE A 334 -58.85 -30.61 -39.94
C PHE A 334 -57.55 -30.04 -39.37
N GLU A 335 -56.61 -29.89 -40.30
CA GLU A 335 -55.35 -29.20 -40.23
C GLU A 335 -55.61 -27.68 -40.13
N VAL A 336 -55.13 -27.01 -39.08
CA VAL A 336 -55.08 -25.53 -39.04
C VAL A 336 -53.71 -25.05 -38.56
N LYS A 337 -52.91 -24.73 -39.57
CA LYS A 337 -51.94 -23.63 -39.71
C LYS A 337 -51.39 -22.96 -38.44
N GLN A 338 -50.08 -23.14 -38.28
CA GLN A 338 -49.19 -22.13 -37.69
C GLN A 338 -48.97 -20.98 -38.68
N GLU A 339 -49.44 -19.79 -38.33
CA GLU A 339 -48.94 -18.48 -38.77
C GLU A 339 -48.69 -17.72 -37.43
N GLY A 340 -47.54 -17.15 -37.10
CA GLY A 340 -46.50 -16.53 -37.90
C GLY A 340 -46.44 -15.05 -37.50
N GLU A 341 -45.62 -14.70 -36.49
CA GLU A 341 -45.28 -13.28 -36.23
C GLU A 341 -43.78 -13.13 -35.93
N GLN A 342 -43.04 -13.05 -37.04
CA GLN A 342 -41.81 -12.27 -37.25
C GLN A 342 -42.21 -10.77 -37.27
N LEU A 343 -41.44 -9.75 -36.90
CA LEU A 343 -40.01 -9.42 -37.04
C LEU A 343 -39.81 -7.99 -36.44
N LEU A 344 -38.56 -7.61 -36.14
CA LEU A 344 -37.88 -6.33 -36.47
C LEU A 344 -36.85 -5.92 -35.36
N PRO A 345 -35.80 -5.15 -35.69
CA PRO A 345 -34.70 -5.53 -36.58
C PRO A 345 -33.32 -5.26 -35.96
N ASN A 346 -32.29 -5.85 -36.58
CA ASN A 346 -30.90 -5.44 -36.39
C ASN A 346 -30.67 -4.02 -36.91
N ALA A 347 -29.88 -3.24 -36.18
CA ALA A 347 -29.21 -2.04 -36.67
C ALA A 347 -27.70 -2.26 -36.52
N GLU A 348 -27.07 -2.62 -37.62
CA GLU A 348 -25.67 -2.30 -37.89
C GLU A 348 -25.67 -1.06 -38.77
N ASP A 349 -24.87 -0.05 -38.40
CA ASP A 349 -24.37 0.95 -39.33
C ASP A 349 -22.90 1.20 -38.98
N GLU A 350 -22.03 0.67 -39.83
CA GLU A 350 -20.67 1.15 -40.05
C GLU A 350 -20.71 2.53 -40.73
N LYS A 351 -19.88 3.48 -40.28
CA LYS A 351 -19.00 4.26 -41.16
C LYS A 351 -18.05 5.21 -40.41
N ASN A 352 -16.79 5.15 -40.88
CA ASN A 352 -15.65 6.08 -40.78
C ASN A 352 -14.84 6.16 -39.48
#